data_AF-A0A9X2AJ37-F1
#
_entry.id   AF-A0A9X2AJ37-F1
#
_cell.length_a   1.000
_cell.length_b   1.000
_cell.length_c   1.000
_cell.angle_alpha   90.00
_cell.angle_beta   90.00
_cell.angle_gamma   90.00
#
_symmetry.space_group_name_H-M   'P 1'
#
loop_
_entity.id
_entity.type
_entity.pdbx_description
1 polymer ?
#
loop_
_entity_poly.entity_id
_entity_poly.type
_entity_poly.pdbx_seq_one_letter_code
_entity_poly.pdbx_strand_id
1 'polypeptide(L)'
;MKKLASILVLVFAFTITTQAQKKRKQKRPQFTTEQQVDLAVKKMTLDLDLTDAQQRKIRPLINAQIADRKAAMEKRKNLLLMKFLQ
;
A
#
# COMPACT_ATOMS: atom_id res chain seq x y z
N MET A 1 -9.41 34.99 28.30
CA MET A 1 -8.88 33.69 28.76
C MET A 1 -9.54 32.48 28.09
N LYS A 2 -10.87 32.30 28.15
CA LYS A 2 -11.56 31.10 27.62
C LYS A 2 -11.41 30.88 26.10
N LYS A 3 -11.42 31.94 25.30
CA LYS A 3 -11.24 31.88 23.83
C LYS A 3 -9.82 31.44 23.42
N LEU A 4 -8.80 31.90 24.16
CA LEU A 4 -7.40 31.51 23.91
C LEU A 4 -7.15 30.04 24.26
N ALA A 5 -7.72 29.58 25.38
CA ALA A 5 -7.65 28.17 25.76
C ALA A 5 -8.28 27.25 24.69
N SER A 6 -9.44 27.64 24.14
CA SER A 6 -10.09 26.94 23.03
C SER A 6 -9.21 26.84 21.78
N ILE A 7 -8.58 27.94 21.38
CA ILE A 7 -7.70 27.97 20.20
C ILE A 7 -6.47 27.08 20.42
N LEU A 8 -5.87 27.14 21.61
CA LEU A 8 -4.75 26.27 21.99
C LEU A 8 -5.11 24.78 21.93
N VAL A 9 -6.24 24.39 22.51
CA VAL A 9 -6.73 23.00 22.45
C VAL A 9 -6.92 22.54 21.01
N LEU A 10 -7.46 23.41 20.15
CA LEU A 10 -7.67 23.09 18.74
C LEU A 10 -6.33 22.85 18.00
N VAL A 11 -5.35 23.74 18.19
CA VAL A 11 -4.02 23.62 17.58
C VAL A 11 -3.31 22.35 18.02
N PHE A 12 -3.37 22.01 19.31
CA PHE A 12 -2.78 20.78 19.83
C PHE A 12 -3.49 19.53 19.29
N ALA A 13 -4.82 19.52 19.22
CA ALA A 13 -5.59 18.41 18.64
C ALA A 13 -5.23 18.16 17.16
N PHE A 14 -5.12 19.22 16.36
CA PHE A 14 -4.70 19.10 14.95
C PHE A 14 -3.23 18.65 14.82
N THR A 15 -2.35 19.13 15.69
CA THR A 15 -0.93 18.77 15.63
C THR A 15 -0.71 17.29 15.98
N ILE A 16 -1.38 16.79 17.03
CA ILE A 16 -1.25 15.39 17.46
C ILE A 16 -1.84 14.43 16.41
N THR A 17 -3.01 14.75 15.84
CA THR A 17 -3.68 13.91 14.83
C THR A 17 -2.89 13.85 13.51
N THR A 18 -2.30 14.97 13.07
CA THR A 18 -1.47 15.00 11.84
C THR A 18 -0.12 14.29 12.02
N GLN A 19 0.52 14.37 13.19
CA GLN A 19 1.76 13.65 13.47
C GLN A 19 1.55 12.12 13.56
N ALA A 20 0.40 11.68 14.08
CA ALA A 20 0.05 10.25 14.13
C ALA A 20 -0.08 9.63 12.71
N GLN A 21 -0.54 10.41 11.72
CA GLN A 21 -0.62 9.97 10.33
C GLN A 21 0.77 9.81 9.67
N LYS A 22 1.76 10.63 10.04
CA LYS A 22 3.12 10.57 9.46
C LYS A 22 3.90 9.31 9.85
N LYS A 23 3.62 8.70 11.01
CA LYS A 23 4.37 7.54 11.53
C LYS A 23 4.01 6.19 10.89
N ARG A 24 2.99 6.13 10.01
CA ARG A 24 2.51 4.88 9.41
C ARG A 24 3.23 4.40 8.14
N LYS A 25 4.36 5.01 7.74
CA LYS A 25 5.24 4.41 6.72
C LYS A 25 6.07 3.29 7.34
N GLN A 26 5.40 2.23 7.78
CA GLN A 26 6.07 1.00 8.17
C GLN A 26 6.82 0.49 6.94
N LYS A 27 8.14 0.29 7.06
CA LYS A 27 8.98 -0.26 5.99
C LYS A 27 8.45 -1.65 5.66
N ARG A 28 7.61 -1.74 4.63
CA ARG A 28 7.19 -3.04 4.11
C ARG A 28 8.41 -3.70 3.46
N PRO A 29 8.61 -5.01 3.67
CA PRO A 29 9.67 -5.74 2.99
C PRO A 29 9.49 -5.59 1.47
N GLN A 30 10.61 -5.35 0.77
CA GLN A 30 10.63 -5.26 -0.69
C GLN A 30 10.74 -6.67 -1.26
N PHE A 31 9.60 -7.22 -1.67
CA PHE A 31 9.55 -8.53 -2.31
C PHE A 31 9.71 -8.42 -3.84
N THR A 32 10.35 -9.42 -4.44
CA THR A 32 10.37 -9.60 -5.90
C THR A 32 8.96 -9.92 -6.44
N THR A 33 8.73 -9.83 -7.75
CA THR A 33 7.43 -10.19 -8.35
C THR A 33 7.05 -11.63 -8.01
N GLU A 34 7.97 -12.58 -8.18
CA GLU A 34 7.73 -13.99 -7.85
C GLU A 34 7.40 -14.21 -6.37
N GLN A 35 8.09 -13.54 -5.46
CA GLN A 35 7.79 -13.62 -4.02
C GLN A 35 6.41 -13.05 -3.68
N GLN A 36 5.98 -11.99 -4.37
CA GLN A 36 4.63 -11.42 -4.19
C GLN A 36 3.56 -12.38 -4.71
N VAL A 37 3.79 -13.02 -5.85
CA VAL A 37 2.90 -14.03 -6.42
C VAL A 37 2.78 -15.22 -5.46
N ASP A 38 3.91 -15.77 -5.01
CA ASP A 38 3.94 -16.90 -4.09
C ASP A 38 3.22 -16.59 -2.76
N LEU A 39 3.49 -15.41 -2.18
CA LEU A 39 2.81 -14.98 -0.95
C LEU A 39 1.30 -14.80 -1.14
N ALA A 40 0.88 -14.25 -2.28
CA ALA A 40 -0.53 -14.04 -2.58
C ALA A 40 -1.27 -15.38 -2.78
N VAL A 41 -0.67 -16.31 -3.52
CA VAL A 41 -1.22 -17.66 -3.71
C VAL A 41 -1.30 -18.38 -2.37
N LYS A 42 -0.24 -18.37 -1.55
CA LYS A 42 -0.23 -19.00 -0.23
C LYS A 42 -1.30 -18.45 0.72
N LYS A 43 -1.50 -17.12 0.73
CA LYS A 43 -2.58 -16.51 1.52
C LYS A 43 -3.95 -16.96 1.04
N MET A 44 -4.16 -16.97 -0.28
CA MET A 44 -5.42 -17.42 -0.85
C MET A 44 -5.67 -18.91 -0.58
N THR A 45 -4.63 -19.73 -0.62
CA THR A 45 -4.69 -21.14 -0.20
C THR A 45 -5.08 -21.25 1.27
N LEU A 46 -4.50 -20.45 2.15
CA LEU A 46 -4.81 -20.47 3.58
C LEU A 46 -6.26 -20.05 3.86
N ASP A 47 -6.78 -19.09 3.11
CA ASP A 47 -8.14 -18.56 3.33
C ASP A 47 -9.24 -19.42 2.69
N LEU A 48 -8.91 -20.14 1.60
CA LEU A 48 -9.90 -20.85 0.75
C LEU A 48 -9.62 -22.36 0.61
N ASP A 49 -8.61 -22.88 1.31
CA ASP A 49 -8.15 -24.28 1.24
C ASP A 49 -7.90 -24.77 -0.19
N LEU A 50 -7.17 -23.96 -0.99
CA LEU A 50 -6.92 -24.28 -2.40
C LEU A 50 -6.04 -25.52 -2.61
N THR A 51 -6.48 -26.42 -3.48
CA THR A 51 -5.68 -27.56 -3.95
C THR A 51 -4.50 -27.11 -4.83
N ASP A 52 -3.48 -27.96 -4.96
CA ASP A 52 -2.32 -27.69 -5.83
C ASP A 52 -2.72 -27.42 -7.29
N ALA A 53 -3.75 -28.10 -7.78
CA ALA A 53 -4.26 -27.88 -9.13
C ALA A 53 -4.88 -26.48 -9.29
N GLN A 54 -5.61 -25.99 -8.28
CA GLN A 54 -6.17 -24.64 -8.27
C GLN A 54 -5.06 -23.59 -8.13
N GLN A 55 -4.09 -23.82 -7.24
CA GLN A 55 -2.92 -22.94 -7.07
C GLN A 55 -2.15 -22.76 -8.38
N ARG A 56 -1.91 -23.85 -9.12
CA ARG A 56 -1.25 -23.81 -10.44
C ARG A 56 -2.03 -22.99 -11.47
N LYS A 57 -3.36 -23.07 -11.47
CA LYS A 57 -4.23 -22.32 -12.39
C LYS A 57 -4.30 -20.84 -12.05
N ILE A 58 -4.33 -20.48 -10.76
CA ILE A 58 -4.47 -19.08 -10.35
C ILE A 58 -3.15 -18.31 -10.36
N ARG A 59 -2.01 -18.98 -10.15
CA ARG A 59 -0.68 -18.36 -10.16
C ARG A 59 -0.42 -17.43 -11.37
N PRO A 60 -0.67 -17.82 -12.64
CA PRO A 60 -0.47 -16.91 -13.77
C PRO A 60 -1.40 -15.69 -13.74
N LEU A 61 -2.63 -15.83 -13.23
CA LEU A 61 -3.58 -14.72 -13.09
C LEU A 61 -3.09 -13.70 -12.06
N ILE A 62 -2.57 -14.18 -10.93
CA ILE A 62 -1.99 -13.34 -9.88
C ILE A 62 -0.73 -12.64 -10.38
N ASN A 63 0.11 -13.33 -11.16
CA ASN A 63 1.30 -12.72 -11.77
C ASN A 63 0.94 -11.57 -12.70
N ALA A 64 -0.01 -11.78 -13.62
CA ALA A 64 -0.50 -10.73 -14.51
C ALA A 64 -1.05 -9.54 -13.72
N GLN A 65 -1.88 -9.80 -12.70
CA GLN A 65 -2.44 -8.75 -11.85
C GLN A 65 -1.37 -7.91 -11.14
N ILE A 66 -0.31 -8.56 -10.64
CA ILE A 66 0.81 -7.86 -9.97
C ILE A 66 1.62 -7.05 -10.98
N ALA A 67 1.87 -7.59 -12.16
CA ALA A 67 2.57 -6.88 -13.24
C ALA A 67 1.82 -5.61 -13.65
N ASP A 68 0.50 -5.71 -13.86
CA ASP A 68 -0.35 -4.57 -14.22
C ASP A 68 -0.34 -3.49 -13.13
N ARG A 69 -0.44 -3.90 -11.86
CA ARG A 69 -0.34 -2.98 -10.72
C ARG A 69 1.01 -2.27 -10.68
N LYS A 70 2.12 -2.96 -10.95
CA LYS A 70 3.45 -2.33 -11.02
C LYS A 70 3.54 -1.34 -12.17
N ALA A 71 3.08 -1.70 -13.36
CA ALA A 71 3.06 -0.80 -14.52
C ALA A 71 2.24 0.46 -14.25
N ALA A 72 1.05 0.33 -13.64
CA ALA A 72 0.22 1.46 -13.26
C ALA A 72 0.89 2.38 -12.21
N MET A 73 1.60 1.80 -11.23
CA MET A 73 2.36 2.57 -10.25
C MET A 73 3.51 3.34 -10.88
N GLU A 74 4.29 2.73 -11.78
CA GLU A 74 5.38 3.41 -12.48
C GLU A 74 4.85 4.52 -13.39
N LYS A 75 3.75 4.28 -14.12
CA LYS A 75 3.07 5.33 -14.90
C LYS A 75 2.68 6.52 -14.02
N ARG A 76 2.12 6.27 -12.84
CA ARG A 76 1.74 7.33 -11.90
C ARG A 76 2.97 8.08 -11.35
N LYS A 77 4.06 7.38 -11.02
CA LYS A 77 5.30 8.02 -10.58
C LYS A 77 5.86 8.93 -11.67
N ASN A 78 5.92 8.46 -12.91
CA ASN A 78 6.41 9.25 -14.03
C ASN A 78 5.55 10.49 -14.28
N LEU A 79 4.22 10.35 -14.23
CA LEU A 79 3.31 11.50 -14.34
C LEU A 79 3.53 12.52 -13.22
N LEU A 80 3.76 12.07 -11.99
CA LEU A 80 4.08 12.97 -10.88
C LEU A 80 5.42 13.67 -11.10
N LEU A 81 6.45 12.93 -11.53
CA LEU A 81 7.77 13.50 -11.84
C LEU A 81 7.69 14.53 -12.96
N MET A 82 6.97 14.25 -14.04
CA MET A 82 6.75 15.20 -15.14
C MET A 82 6.07 16.49 -14.66
N LYS A 83 5.08 16.39 -13.78
CA LYS A 83 4.41 17.56 -13.17
C LYS A 83 5.32 18.39 -12.25
N PHE A 84 6.38 17.80 -11.70
CA PHE A 84 7.35 18.51 -10.86
C PHE A 84 8.47 19.17 -11.68
N LEU A 85 8.62 18.80 -12.95
CA LEU A 85 9.66 19.31 -13.86
C LEU A 85 9.15 20.39 -14.82
N GLN A 86 7.85 20.73 -14.75
CA GLN A 86 7.19 21.85 -15.43
C GLN A 86 6.95 22.99 -14.46
#